data_AF-A0A2N9M8J8-F1
#
_entry.id   AF-A0A2N9M8J8-F1
#
_cell.length_a   1.000
_cell.length_b   1.000
_cell.length_c   1.000
_cell.angle_alpha   90.00
_cell.angle_beta   90.00
_cell.angle_gamma   90.00
#
_symmetry.space_group_name_H-M   'P 1'
#
loop_
_entity.id
_entity.type
_entity.pdbx_description
1 polymer ?
#
loop_
_entity_poly.entity_id
_entity_poly.type
_entity_poly.pdbx_seq_one_letter_code
_entity_poly.pdbx_strand_id
1 'polypeptide(L)'
;MHRSVLRPGRRTLCAWSSRFLAVIGFGLLAAPSPAQAPGPFLGRPIYSEPASGLQLPPACQVDPSWRTSVPSTDLEIWVAVCDAQARVWLVRRQVIEVVNARQARLRFEVLDERIYPEETAGDSLSVQCTGPSDEVGYVVRGARWRADGKELRLKGPPRGVMRADAHAQKLVDMELGAVDCTRFPEREAMMKRLQQTH
;
A
#
# COMPACT_ATOMS: atom_id res chain seq x y z
N MET A 1 0.28 46.92 -47.16
CA MET A 1 0.97 48.19 -47.49
C MET A 1 1.03 49.03 -46.22
N HIS A 2 2.14 49.77 -46.04
CA HIS A 2 2.57 50.54 -44.84
C HIS A 2 3.25 49.73 -43.74
N ARG A 3 4.38 50.14 -43.17
CA ARG A 3 5.49 51.05 -43.57
C ARG A 3 6.58 50.78 -42.51
N SER A 4 7.79 50.45 -42.93
CA SER A 4 8.97 50.37 -42.06
C SER A 4 9.38 51.76 -41.58
N VAL A 5 9.83 51.90 -40.32
CA VAL A 5 10.85 52.90 -39.93
C VAL A 5 11.75 52.31 -38.84
N LEU A 6 13.05 52.46 -39.09
CA LEU A 6 14.22 52.02 -38.32
C LEU A 6 14.76 53.14 -37.41
N ARG A 7 15.40 52.72 -36.30
CA ARG A 7 16.59 53.30 -35.63
C ARG A 7 16.44 54.64 -34.86
N PRO A 8 17.47 55.10 -34.11
CA PRO A 8 18.47 54.41 -33.26
C PRO A 8 18.65 55.13 -31.89
N GLY A 9 19.39 54.53 -30.94
CA GLY A 9 19.83 55.25 -29.74
C GLY A 9 20.92 54.50 -28.99
N ARG A 10 22.14 55.04 -29.05
CA ARG A 10 23.42 54.45 -28.61
C ARG A 10 23.93 55.26 -27.40
N ARG A 11 24.84 54.64 -26.64
CA ARG A 11 25.75 55.21 -25.61
C ARG A 11 25.13 55.23 -24.19
N THR A 12 25.85 54.99 -23.08
CA THR A 12 27.29 54.97 -22.83
C THR A 12 27.57 54.18 -21.54
N LEU A 13 28.77 53.61 -21.46
CA LEU A 13 29.40 53.05 -20.27
C LEU A 13 29.49 54.08 -19.12
N CYS A 14 29.32 53.61 -17.89
CA CYS A 14 30.04 54.14 -16.75
C CYS A 14 30.44 52.98 -15.85
N ALA A 15 31.75 52.74 -15.80
CA ALA A 15 32.39 51.88 -14.82
C ALA A 15 32.36 52.58 -13.46
N TRP A 16 32.01 51.84 -12.39
CA TRP A 16 32.62 52.09 -11.09
C TRP A 16 32.70 50.82 -10.27
N SER A 17 33.95 50.43 -10.09
CA SER A 17 34.48 49.52 -9.09
C SER A 17 34.15 49.98 -7.68
N SER A 18 33.67 49.07 -6.83
CA SER A 18 34.07 49.01 -5.42
C SER A 18 33.77 47.63 -4.84
N ARG A 19 34.84 47.05 -4.31
CA ARG A 19 34.92 45.78 -3.60
C ARG A 19 34.02 45.84 -2.37
N PHE A 20 33.17 44.83 -2.17
CA PHE A 20 32.70 44.48 -0.84
C PHE A 20 32.69 42.96 -0.65
N LEU A 21 33.07 42.59 0.56
CA LEU A 21 33.48 41.28 1.02
C LEU A 21 32.53 40.15 0.63
N ALA A 22 33.08 39.11 -0.01
CA ALA A 22 32.49 37.78 0.04
C ALA A 22 32.68 37.23 1.47
N VAL A 23 31.67 37.36 2.31
CA VAL A 23 31.54 36.53 3.50
C VAL A 23 31.20 35.13 2.99
N ILE A 24 32.21 34.26 2.92
CA ILE A 24 32.02 32.83 2.74
C ILE A 24 31.45 32.32 4.06
N GLY A 25 30.14 32.46 4.23
CA GLY A 25 29.41 31.66 5.18
C GLY A 25 29.48 30.22 4.70
N PHE A 26 30.31 29.40 5.34
CA PHE A 26 30.21 27.95 5.28
C PHE A 26 28.86 27.57 5.91
N GLY A 27 27.79 27.70 5.12
CA GLY A 27 26.55 27.01 5.39
C GLY A 27 26.84 25.53 5.30
N LEU A 28 26.87 24.86 6.46
CA LEU A 28 26.70 23.41 6.55
C LEU A 28 25.33 23.10 5.90
N LEU A 29 25.36 22.88 4.59
CA LEU A 29 24.34 22.12 3.89
C LEU A 29 24.39 20.74 4.53
N ALA A 30 23.55 20.52 5.54
CA ALA A 30 23.19 19.19 5.94
C ALA A 30 22.68 18.51 4.66
N ALA A 31 23.48 17.60 4.11
CA ALA A 31 23.04 16.75 3.03
C ALA A 31 21.70 16.14 3.49
N PRO A 32 20.61 16.24 2.72
CA PRO A 32 19.44 15.45 3.03
C PRO A 32 19.92 14.00 3.07
N SER A 33 19.90 13.41 4.27
CA SER A 33 20.17 11.98 4.41
C SER A 33 19.32 11.29 3.36
N PRO A 34 19.89 10.37 2.55
CA PRO A 34 19.06 9.56 1.67
C PRO A 34 18.02 8.92 2.58
N ALA A 35 16.74 9.23 2.35
CA ALA A 35 15.63 8.56 3.01
C ALA A 35 15.90 7.07 2.83
N GLN A 36 16.22 6.42 3.93
CA GLN A 36 16.65 5.03 3.95
C GLN A 36 15.56 4.25 3.25
N ALA A 37 15.88 3.64 2.10
CA ALA A 37 14.90 2.87 1.33
C ALA A 37 14.20 1.93 2.32
N PRO A 38 12.85 1.92 2.37
CA PRO A 38 12.13 1.20 3.40
C PRO A 38 12.50 -0.28 3.29
N GLY A 39 13.35 -0.72 4.23
CA GLY A 39 13.79 -2.09 4.32
C GLY A 39 12.60 -3.03 4.58
N PRO A 40 12.80 -4.34 4.39
CA PRO A 40 11.73 -5.31 4.58
C PRO A 40 11.15 -5.22 6.01
N PHE A 41 9.83 -5.37 6.12
CA PHE A 41 9.14 -5.35 7.42
C PHE A 41 9.19 -6.69 8.17
N LEU A 42 9.86 -7.69 7.59
CA LEU A 42 10.02 -9.03 8.14
C LEU A 42 10.49 -9.01 9.60
N GLY A 43 9.80 -9.78 10.44
CA GLY A 43 10.08 -9.91 11.87
C GLY A 43 9.77 -8.68 12.72
N ARG A 44 9.29 -7.58 12.14
CA ARG A 44 8.91 -6.38 12.91
C ARG A 44 7.53 -6.58 13.53
N PRO A 45 7.39 -6.43 14.86
CA PRO A 45 6.10 -6.57 15.50
C PRO A 45 5.21 -5.36 15.23
N ILE A 46 3.95 -5.63 14.89
CA ILE A 46 2.86 -4.67 14.77
C ILE A 46 1.92 -4.94 15.94
N TYR A 47 1.48 -3.90 16.64
CA TYR A 47 0.65 -4.05 17.84
C TYR A 47 -0.78 -3.61 17.56
N SER A 48 -1.75 -4.25 18.21
CA SER A 48 -3.11 -3.74 18.30
C SER A 48 -3.46 -3.54 19.76
N GLU A 49 -3.78 -2.29 20.10
CA GLU A 49 -4.21 -1.89 21.43
C GLU A 49 -5.73 -1.68 21.46
N PRO A 50 -6.44 -2.10 22.51
CA PRO A 50 -7.89 -1.94 22.60
C PRO A 50 -8.39 -0.49 22.42
N ALA A 51 -7.63 0.50 22.88
CA ALA A 51 -8.01 1.91 22.82
C ALA A 51 -7.49 2.60 21.55
N SER A 52 -6.29 2.25 21.10
CA SER A 52 -5.60 2.95 20.00
C SER A 52 -5.70 2.25 18.65
N GLY A 53 -6.27 1.04 18.62
CA GLY A 53 -6.38 0.23 17.42
C GLY A 53 -5.02 -0.31 16.95
N LEU A 54 -4.93 -0.55 15.64
CA LEU A 54 -3.76 -1.12 15.00
C LEU A 54 -2.64 -0.07 14.85
N GLN A 55 -1.48 -0.34 15.42
CA GLN A 55 -0.28 0.49 15.36
C GLN A 55 0.63 -0.01 14.23
N LEU A 56 0.42 0.54 13.04
CA LEU A 56 1.22 0.22 11.86
C LEU A 56 2.58 0.94 11.91
N PRO A 57 3.60 0.41 11.20
CA PRO A 57 4.84 1.14 10.98
C PRO A 57 4.59 2.53 10.35
N PRO A 58 5.49 3.50 10.56
CA PRO A 58 5.37 4.81 9.92
C PRO A 58 5.24 4.67 8.41
N ALA A 59 4.46 5.56 7.79
CA ALA A 59 4.14 5.55 6.36
C ALA A 59 3.35 4.34 5.83
N CYS A 60 2.95 3.40 6.70
CA CYS A 60 2.11 2.26 6.34
C CYS A 60 0.63 2.47 6.68
N GLN A 61 -0.24 2.00 5.80
CA GLN A 61 -1.68 1.94 5.99
C GLN A 61 -2.22 0.57 5.56
N VAL A 62 -3.21 0.07 6.29
CA VAL A 62 -3.92 -1.18 5.99
C VAL A 62 -5.41 -0.95 6.21
N ASP A 63 -6.20 -1.15 5.17
CA ASP A 63 -7.65 -1.17 5.28
C ASP A 63 -8.12 -2.57 5.72
N PRO A 64 -8.99 -2.70 6.74
CA PRO A 64 -9.52 -3.98 7.19
C PRO A 64 -10.15 -4.84 6.09
N SER A 65 -10.69 -4.21 5.05
CA SER A 65 -11.29 -4.92 3.91
C SER A 65 -10.28 -5.59 2.99
N TRP A 66 -8.99 -5.29 3.15
CA TRP A 66 -7.91 -5.94 2.41
C TRP A 66 -7.15 -6.94 3.28
N ARG A 67 -7.78 -7.37 4.38
CA ARG A 67 -7.27 -8.38 5.28
C ARG A 67 -8.14 -9.61 5.21
N THR A 68 -7.52 -10.77 5.37
CA THR A 68 -8.23 -12.04 5.52
C THR A 68 -7.49 -12.94 6.47
N SER A 69 -8.23 -13.63 7.33
CA SER A 69 -7.68 -14.67 8.21
C SER A 69 -7.57 -15.98 7.45
N VAL A 70 -6.45 -16.68 7.63
CA VAL A 70 -6.26 -18.01 7.06
C VAL A 70 -6.97 -19.03 7.96
N PRO A 71 -7.97 -19.78 7.45
CA PRO A 71 -8.79 -20.67 8.27
C PRO A 71 -7.97 -21.65 9.09
N SER A 72 -8.42 -21.92 10.32
CA SER A 72 -7.79 -22.89 11.24
C SER A 72 -6.32 -22.61 11.60
N THR A 73 -5.85 -21.37 11.42
CA THR A 73 -4.49 -20.95 11.77
C THR A 73 -4.49 -19.63 12.54
N ASP A 74 -3.32 -19.22 13.01
CA ASP A 74 -3.07 -17.88 13.56
C ASP A 74 -2.55 -16.89 12.49
N LEU A 75 -2.58 -17.28 11.21
CA LEU A 75 -2.07 -16.46 10.11
C LEU A 75 -3.14 -15.55 9.52
N GLU A 76 -2.72 -14.37 9.08
CA GLU A 76 -3.54 -13.46 8.28
C GLU A 76 -2.74 -12.95 7.09
N ILE A 77 -3.45 -12.63 6.00
CA ILE A 77 -2.87 -11.98 4.83
C ILE A 77 -3.42 -10.57 4.76
N TRP A 78 -2.52 -9.59 4.72
CA TRP A 78 -2.85 -8.17 4.69
C TRP A 78 -2.31 -7.55 3.40
N VAL A 79 -3.13 -6.75 2.72
CA VAL A 79 -2.61 -5.82 1.71
C VAL A 79 -2.39 -4.47 2.37
N ALA A 80 -1.12 -4.05 2.43
CA ALA A 80 -0.69 -2.78 2.99
C ALA A 80 -0.25 -1.82 1.90
N VAL A 81 -0.30 -0.53 2.19
CA VAL A 81 0.40 0.49 1.39
C VAL A 81 1.42 1.14 2.30
N CYS A 82 2.70 0.98 1.99
CA CYS A 82 3.80 1.65 2.70
C CYS A 82 4.64 2.43 1.69
N ASP A 83 4.91 3.70 1.98
CA ASP A 83 5.73 4.55 1.10
C ASP A 83 5.20 4.59 -0.34
N ALA A 84 3.87 4.68 -0.47
CA ALA A 84 3.13 4.62 -1.74
C ALA A 84 3.29 3.32 -2.55
N GLN A 85 3.86 2.27 -1.96
CA GLN A 85 3.99 0.95 -2.59
C GLN A 85 2.99 -0.03 -1.97
N ALA A 86 2.24 -0.73 -2.83
CA ALA A 86 1.38 -1.82 -2.39
C ALA A 86 2.22 -3.03 -2.00
N ARG A 87 1.88 -3.64 -0.86
CA ARG A 87 2.59 -4.76 -0.26
C ARG A 87 1.59 -5.83 0.17
N VAL A 88 1.98 -7.08 0.07
CA VAL A 88 1.25 -8.21 0.66
C VAL A 88 2.08 -8.74 1.81
N TRP A 89 1.52 -8.73 3.01
CA TRP A 89 2.12 -9.30 4.20
C TRP A 89 1.40 -10.58 4.58
N LEU A 90 2.19 -11.62 4.84
CA LEU A 90 1.72 -12.73 5.67
C LEU A 90 2.12 -12.41 7.09
N VAL A 91 1.15 -12.32 7.98
CA VAL A 91 1.38 -12.01 9.39
C VAL A 91 0.91 -13.14 10.29
N ARG A 92 1.61 -13.35 11.40
CA ARG A 92 1.15 -14.19 12.51
C ARG A 92 0.50 -13.35 13.58
N ARG A 93 -0.76 -13.62 13.90
CA ARG A 93 -1.49 -13.02 15.01
C ARG A 93 -1.19 -13.75 16.32
N GLN A 94 -0.82 -13.01 17.34
CA GLN A 94 -0.56 -13.52 18.69
C GLN A 94 -1.36 -12.70 19.71
N VAL A 95 -2.01 -13.38 20.64
CA VAL A 95 -2.67 -12.73 21.78
C VAL A 95 -1.59 -12.48 22.85
N ILE A 96 -1.35 -11.21 23.16
CA ILE A 96 -0.42 -10.82 24.22
C ILE A 96 -1.12 -10.87 25.57
N GLU A 97 -2.31 -10.27 25.64
CA GLU A 97 -3.07 -10.09 26.87
C GLU A 97 -4.57 -10.02 26.53
N VAL A 98 -5.39 -10.70 27.32
CA VAL A 98 -6.85 -10.53 27.29
C VAL A 98 -7.21 -9.46 28.32
N VAL A 99 -7.65 -8.29 27.85
CA VAL A 99 -7.98 -7.16 28.72
C VAL A 99 -9.36 -7.34 29.33
N ASN A 100 -10.32 -7.86 28.56
CA ASN A 100 -11.63 -8.30 29.02
C ASN A 100 -12.27 -9.28 28.02
N ALA A 101 -13.52 -9.69 28.28
CA ALA A 101 -14.25 -10.64 27.44
C ALA A 101 -14.41 -10.24 25.96
N ARG A 102 -14.17 -8.97 25.60
CA ARG A 102 -14.35 -8.44 24.24
C ARG A 102 -13.09 -7.79 23.66
N GLN A 103 -12.03 -7.65 24.45
CA GLN A 103 -10.85 -6.89 24.06
C GLN A 103 -9.58 -7.65 24.43
N ALA A 104 -8.65 -7.70 23.47
CA ALA A 104 -7.33 -8.27 23.66
C ALA A 104 -6.28 -7.36 23.02
N ARG A 105 -5.10 -7.32 23.63
CA ARG A 105 -3.89 -6.79 23.01
C ARG A 105 -3.31 -7.86 22.11
N LEU A 106 -3.05 -7.50 20.87
CA LEU A 106 -2.51 -8.42 19.87
C LEU A 106 -1.14 -7.94 19.39
N ARG A 107 -0.28 -8.91 19.07
CA ARG A 107 0.95 -8.72 18.30
C ARG A 107 0.77 -9.40 16.96
N PHE A 108 1.21 -8.76 15.90
CA PHE A 108 1.29 -9.32 14.57
C PHE A 108 2.75 -9.31 14.12
N GLU A 109 3.26 -10.46 13.72
CA GLU A 109 4.62 -10.62 13.22
C GLU A 109 4.58 -10.81 11.70
N VAL A 110 5.28 -9.96 10.93
CA VAL A 110 5.38 -10.15 9.48
C VAL A 110 6.33 -11.30 9.17
N LEU A 111 5.80 -12.40 8.64
CA LEU A 111 6.54 -13.63 8.31
C LEU A 111 7.06 -13.62 6.87
N ASP A 112 6.27 -13.07 5.95
CA ASP A 112 6.62 -12.95 4.54
C ASP A 112 6.07 -11.65 3.96
N GLU A 113 6.76 -11.10 2.95
CA GLU A 113 6.44 -9.83 2.33
C GLU A 113 6.66 -9.88 0.82
N ARG A 114 5.67 -9.41 0.05
CA ARG A 114 5.77 -9.19 -1.38
C ARG A 114 5.46 -7.74 -1.71
N ILE A 115 6.28 -7.12 -2.55
CA ILE A 115 6.15 -5.71 -2.92
C ILE A 115 5.71 -5.62 -4.39
N TYR A 116 4.68 -4.82 -4.64
CA TYR A 116 4.10 -4.62 -5.97
C TYR A 116 3.97 -3.12 -6.26
N PRO A 117 5.06 -2.47 -6.71
CA PRO A 117 5.07 -1.02 -6.94
C PRO A 117 4.12 -0.57 -8.06
N GLU A 118 3.77 -1.47 -8.98
CA GLU A 118 2.86 -1.21 -10.10
C GLU A 118 1.39 -1.54 -9.79
N GLU A 119 1.09 -2.03 -8.59
CA GLU A 119 -0.26 -2.36 -8.15
C GLU A 119 -0.80 -1.32 -7.17
N THR A 120 -2.13 -1.28 -7.02
CA THR A 120 -2.83 -0.43 -6.04
C THR A 120 -3.65 -1.31 -5.11
N ALA A 121 -3.40 -1.19 -3.81
CA ALA A 121 -4.13 -1.94 -2.78
C ALA A 121 -5.63 -1.67 -2.86
N GLY A 122 -6.43 -2.73 -2.84
CA GLY A 122 -7.88 -2.66 -2.94
C GLY A 122 -8.42 -2.38 -4.35
N ASP A 123 -7.63 -1.88 -5.29
CA ASP A 123 -8.04 -1.74 -6.69
C ASP A 123 -7.54 -2.91 -7.53
N SER A 124 -6.23 -3.03 -7.70
CA SER A 124 -5.59 -4.06 -8.54
C SER A 124 -4.88 -5.17 -7.76
N LEU A 125 -4.72 -4.99 -6.43
CA LEU A 125 -4.18 -6.00 -5.51
C LEU A 125 -5.11 -6.15 -4.31
N SER A 126 -5.73 -7.33 -4.13
CA SER A 126 -6.71 -7.55 -3.06
C SER A 126 -6.88 -9.02 -2.68
N VAL A 127 -7.45 -9.29 -1.49
CA VAL A 127 -7.74 -10.64 -0.96
C VAL A 127 -9.16 -11.09 -1.34
N GLN A 128 -9.38 -11.54 -2.57
CA GLN A 128 -10.75 -11.62 -3.12
C GLN A 128 -11.04 -12.80 -4.06
N CYS A 129 -10.22 -13.85 -4.02
CA CYS A 129 -10.57 -15.12 -4.66
C CYS A 129 -10.85 -16.19 -3.61
N THR A 130 -11.60 -17.21 -4.01
CA THR A 130 -11.80 -18.44 -3.24
C THR A 130 -11.17 -19.63 -3.95
N GLY A 131 -10.74 -20.61 -3.16
CA GLY A 131 -10.27 -21.90 -3.67
C GLY A 131 -11.41 -22.85 -4.05
N PRO A 132 -11.09 -24.07 -4.51
CA PRO A 132 -12.08 -25.05 -4.99
C PRO A 132 -13.13 -25.48 -3.96
N SER A 133 -12.84 -25.30 -2.67
CA SER A 133 -13.71 -25.65 -1.55
C SER A 133 -14.19 -24.41 -0.77
N ASP A 134 -14.39 -23.29 -1.47
CA ASP A 134 -14.71 -21.98 -0.87
C ASP A 134 -13.69 -21.51 0.17
N GLU A 135 -12.43 -21.97 0.04
CA GLU A 135 -11.34 -21.55 0.89
C GLU A 135 -11.06 -20.06 0.67
N VAL A 136 -11.05 -19.27 1.74
CA VAL A 136 -10.60 -17.87 1.71
C VAL A 136 -9.08 -17.79 1.83
N GLY A 137 -8.51 -16.59 1.69
CA GLY A 137 -7.07 -16.39 1.84
C GLY A 137 -6.28 -16.31 0.54
N TYR A 138 -6.94 -15.98 -0.58
CA TYR A 138 -6.28 -15.80 -1.87
C TYR A 138 -6.16 -14.33 -2.24
N VAL A 139 -4.94 -13.90 -2.51
CA VAL A 139 -4.63 -12.56 -3.02
C VAL A 139 -4.58 -12.61 -4.53
N VAL A 140 -5.30 -11.73 -5.20
CA VAL A 140 -5.24 -11.53 -6.65
C VAL A 140 -4.48 -10.26 -6.97
N ARG A 141 -3.68 -10.30 -8.04
CA ARG A 141 -2.96 -9.13 -8.58
C ARG A 141 -3.30 -8.88 -10.05
N GLY A 142 -3.34 -7.61 -10.45
CA GLY A 142 -3.51 -7.16 -11.83
C GLY A 142 -4.95 -7.10 -12.35
N ALA A 143 -5.93 -7.53 -11.57
CA ALA A 143 -7.36 -7.43 -11.93
C ALA A 143 -8.00 -6.28 -11.16
N ARG A 144 -8.75 -5.40 -11.85
CA ARG A 144 -9.35 -4.20 -11.26
C ARG A 144 -10.83 -4.38 -10.97
N TRP A 145 -11.31 -3.75 -9.92
CA TRP A 145 -12.74 -3.72 -9.63
C TRP A 145 -13.47 -2.77 -10.57
N ARG A 146 -14.55 -3.29 -11.17
CA ARG A 146 -15.45 -2.50 -12.02
C ARG A 146 -16.88 -2.81 -11.65
N ALA A 147 -17.72 -1.78 -11.71
CA ALA A 147 -19.16 -1.95 -11.63
C ALA A 147 -19.64 -2.71 -12.88
N ASP A 148 -20.49 -3.71 -12.67
CA ASP A 148 -21.17 -4.50 -13.69
C ASP A 148 -22.65 -4.56 -13.30
N GLY A 149 -23.42 -3.58 -13.78
CA GLY A 149 -24.79 -3.35 -13.31
C GLY A 149 -24.85 -2.92 -11.84
N LYS A 150 -25.45 -3.76 -10.99
CA LYS A 150 -25.56 -3.54 -9.53
C LYS A 150 -24.46 -4.25 -8.73
N GLU A 151 -23.60 -5.02 -9.40
CA GLU A 151 -22.56 -5.82 -8.77
C GLU A 151 -21.18 -5.22 -9.05
N LEU A 152 -20.21 -5.50 -8.17
CA LEU A 152 -18.80 -5.23 -8.43
C LEU A 152 -18.12 -6.53 -8.81
N ARG A 153 -17.39 -6.52 -9.93
CA ARG A 153 -16.66 -7.69 -10.44
C ARG A 153 -15.22 -7.32 -10.77
N LEU A 154 -14.33 -8.30 -10.64
CA LEU A 154 -12.98 -8.18 -11.18
C LEU A 154 -13.05 -8.18 -12.71
N LYS A 155 -12.44 -7.17 -13.33
CA LYS A 155 -12.26 -7.05 -14.78
C LYS A 155 -10.77 -6.99 -15.09
N GLY A 156 -10.43 -7.54 -16.26
CA GLY A 156 -9.05 -7.70 -16.72
C GLY A 156 -8.50 -9.08 -16.38
N PRO A 157 -7.52 -9.59 -17.16
CA PRO A 157 -6.87 -10.84 -16.84
C PRO A 157 -6.02 -10.65 -15.58
N PRO A 158 -6.27 -11.38 -14.48
CA PRO A 158 -5.38 -11.34 -13.33
C PRO A 158 -3.97 -11.76 -13.77
N ARG A 159 -2.95 -11.06 -13.25
CA ARG A 159 -1.53 -11.34 -13.51
C ARG A 159 -1.00 -12.49 -12.66
N GLY A 160 -1.69 -12.82 -11.58
CA GLY A 160 -1.36 -13.92 -10.70
C GLY A 160 -2.25 -13.95 -9.46
N VAL A 161 -2.20 -15.08 -8.76
CA VAL A 161 -2.85 -15.28 -7.47
C VAL A 161 -1.83 -15.87 -6.51
N MET A 162 -1.94 -15.52 -5.24
CA MET A 162 -1.13 -16.08 -4.16
C MET A 162 -2.01 -16.55 -3.02
N ARG A 163 -1.53 -17.50 -2.23
CA ARG A 163 -2.12 -17.89 -0.94
C ARG A 163 -1.05 -18.00 0.13
N ALA A 164 -1.49 -18.10 1.38
CA ALA A 164 -0.62 -18.56 2.45
C ALA A 164 -0.41 -20.07 2.37
N ASP A 165 0.84 -20.50 2.47
CA ASP A 165 1.22 -21.83 2.91
C ASP A 165 1.40 -21.79 4.43
N ALA A 166 0.48 -22.40 5.16
CA ALA A 166 0.48 -22.40 6.62
C ALA A 166 1.65 -23.20 7.22
N HIS A 167 2.12 -24.24 6.51
CA HIS A 167 3.21 -25.08 6.97
C HIS A 167 4.54 -24.37 6.75
N ALA A 168 4.78 -23.85 5.54
CA ALA A 168 6.00 -23.12 5.22
C ALA A 168 6.03 -21.69 5.79
N GLN A 169 4.87 -21.17 6.21
CA GLN A 169 4.68 -19.80 6.70
C GLN A 169 5.13 -18.75 5.68
N LYS A 170 4.73 -18.97 4.42
CA LYS A 170 5.11 -18.12 3.28
C LYS A 170 3.93 -17.87 2.36
N LEU A 171 4.05 -16.82 1.55
CA LEU A 171 3.17 -16.57 0.41
C LEU A 171 3.69 -17.39 -0.78
N VAL A 172 2.80 -18.19 -1.35
CA VAL A 172 3.07 -19.04 -2.51
C VAL A 172 2.17 -18.64 -3.67
N ASP A 173 2.72 -18.62 -4.87
CA ASP A 173 1.97 -18.39 -6.09
C ASP A 173 1.06 -19.59 -6.39
N MET A 174 -0.12 -19.31 -6.92
CA MET A 174 -1.13 -20.29 -7.31
C MET A 174 -1.48 -20.12 -8.79
N GLU A 175 -1.88 -21.23 -9.41
CA GLU A 175 -2.44 -21.17 -10.76
C GLU A 175 -3.80 -20.49 -10.74
N LEU A 176 -4.01 -19.56 -11.69
CA LEU A 176 -5.26 -18.81 -11.82
C LEU A 176 -6.48 -19.71 -12.04
N GLY A 177 -6.29 -20.85 -12.72
CA GLY A 177 -7.36 -21.82 -12.97
C GLY A 177 -7.82 -22.58 -11.72
N ALA A 178 -7.08 -22.49 -10.61
CA ALA A 178 -7.39 -23.20 -9.37
C ALA A 178 -8.28 -22.37 -8.42
N VAL A 179 -8.63 -21.13 -8.78
CA VAL A 179 -9.39 -20.21 -7.91
C VAL A 179 -10.55 -19.56 -8.64
N ASP A 180 -11.60 -19.23 -7.90
CA ASP A 180 -12.71 -18.41 -8.38
C ASP A 180 -12.54 -16.97 -7.86
N CYS A 181 -12.42 -16.03 -8.80
CA CYS A 181 -12.27 -14.60 -8.53
C CYS A 181 -13.51 -13.78 -8.98
N THR A 182 -14.64 -14.43 -9.25
CA THR A 182 -15.78 -13.78 -9.92
C THR A 182 -16.80 -13.16 -8.97
N ARG A 183 -16.86 -13.57 -7.70
CA ARG A 183 -17.90 -13.11 -6.77
C ARG A 183 -17.42 -13.04 -5.32
N PHE A 184 -17.48 -11.85 -4.70
CA PHE A 184 -17.16 -11.68 -3.29
C PHE A 184 -18.24 -10.85 -2.53
N PRO A 185 -19.19 -11.51 -1.82
CA PRO A 185 -20.36 -10.85 -1.21
C PRO A 185 -20.01 -9.81 -0.13
N GLU A 186 -18.97 -10.05 0.65
CA GLU A 186 -18.60 -9.20 1.80
C GLU A 186 -18.16 -7.80 1.37
N ARG A 187 -17.48 -7.69 0.22
CA ARG A 187 -17.07 -6.39 -0.33
C ARG A 187 -18.20 -5.68 -1.09
N GLU A 188 -19.17 -6.44 -1.63
CA GLU A 188 -20.41 -5.86 -2.14
C GLU A 188 -21.20 -5.16 -1.03
N ALA A 189 -21.27 -5.78 0.17
CA ALA A 189 -21.87 -5.17 1.35
C ALA A 189 -21.07 -3.96 1.86
N MET A 190 -19.74 -4.00 1.83
CA MET A 190 -18.88 -2.89 2.22
C MET A 190 -18.99 -1.69 1.27
N MET A 191 -18.95 -1.92 -0.05
CA MET A 191 -19.06 -0.85 -1.03
C MET A 191 -20.47 -0.24 -1.04
N LYS A 192 -21.52 -1.03 -0.80
CA LYS A 192 -22.86 -0.50 -0.50
C LYS A 192 -22.86 0.45 0.69
N ARG A 193 -22.13 0.15 1.77
CA ARG A 193 -22.00 1.04 2.93
C ARG A 193 -21.25 2.33 2.59
N LEU A 194 -20.14 2.24 1.86
CA LEU A 194 -19.36 3.41 1.43
C LEU A 194 -20.16 4.33 0.49
N GLN A 195 -20.98 3.75 -0.40
CA GLN A 195 -21.86 4.50 -1.29
C GLN A 195 -23.07 5.12 -0.58
N GLN A 196 -23.52 4.57 0.54
CA GLN A 196 -24.60 5.15 1.38
C GLN A 196 -24.11 6.29 2.28
N THR A 197 -22.80 6.53 2.36
CA THR A 197 -22.20 7.58 3.19
C THR A 197 -22.00 8.90 2.41
N HIS A 198 -22.44 8.95 1.15
CA HIS A 198 -22.48 10.12 0.27
C HIS A 198 -23.92 10.35 -0.22
#